data_AF-A0AA37SYZ8-F1
#
_entry.id   AF-A0AA37SYZ8-F1
#
_cell.length_a   1.000
_cell.length_b   1.000
_cell.length_c   1.000
_cell.angle_alpha   90.00
_cell.angle_beta   90.00
_cell.angle_gamma   90.00
#
_symmetry.space_group_name_H-M   'P 1'
#
loop_
_entity.id
_entity.type
_entity.pdbx_description
1 polymer ?
#
loop_
_entity_poly.entity_id
_entity_poly.type
_entity_poly.pdbx_seq_one_letter_code
_entity_poly.pdbx_strand_id
1 'polypeptide(L)'
;MKRLVSLLLIFCCQFTLTAAEHKLAGDWVGKITTPMGELRLVFHLQHDGQEWKAWFDSPDQGVNGILANIITLNEENIKTETPQIGATFQATLINAKLSATWSQAGIANTMEMLQMEAPLAGPNRPQTPKAPYKYAIEEVSFINENAAIKLVGTLTKPQTGDIKGKILLVSGSGPQDRDSDILGHKFFHVIADYLTNQGFAVLRYDERGVGQSGGDFSQAHFQDLQLDTEAAITFLNNHAELKDLPLGLIGHSEGGFMVGKLASELPLIDFIVMMAAPGIDGDKLFLEQTAAILSAEGYSKSYIDERMGIQRRAVKLLLTSPPNIDLINQIKGLAKEMLSLEVGHNEITDEAIKNVVAMLASNTIRDIIKFEPEHAYKNINVPTLALYAELDLQVLADSNMTGIEKIFSKKPKLLTAKKYKQFNHLFQPTETGRPSEYAMISQTISPIVLQDISNWLDKILIAGSVQK
;
A
#
# COMPACT_ATOMS: atom_id res chain seq x y z
N MET A 1 -45.02 -9.39 48.88
CA MET A 1 -46.17 -9.81 48.04
C MET A 1 -46.11 -9.03 46.74
N LYS A 2 -46.10 -9.77 45.61
CA LYS A 2 -46.57 -9.41 44.25
C LYS A 2 -45.81 -8.25 43.55
N ARG A 3 -44.90 -8.49 42.59
CA ARG A 3 -45.10 -8.92 41.18
C ARG A 3 -46.22 -8.17 40.47
N LEU A 4 -45.87 -7.43 39.41
CA LEU A 4 -46.62 -7.19 38.16
C LEU A 4 -45.69 -6.31 37.28
N VAL A 5 -44.84 -6.86 36.40
CA VAL A 5 -45.17 -7.41 35.07
C VAL A 5 -46.30 -6.61 34.42
N SER A 6 -45.94 -5.54 33.70
CA SER A 6 -46.83 -4.94 32.71
C SER A 6 -46.44 -5.51 31.35
N LEU A 7 -47.28 -6.44 30.88
CA LEU A 7 -47.42 -6.75 29.46
C LEU A 7 -47.71 -5.43 28.72
N LEU A 8 -46.85 -5.06 27.77
CA LEU A 8 -47.34 -4.36 26.59
C LEU A 8 -47.49 -5.40 25.48
N LEU A 9 -48.75 -5.68 25.12
CA LEU A 9 -49.09 -6.36 23.88
C LEU A 9 -48.46 -5.59 22.72
N ILE A 10 -47.45 -6.16 22.08
CA ILE A 10 -47.10 -5.78 20.72
C ILE A 10 -47.88 -6.72 19.81
N PHE A 11 -48.76 -6.10 19.06
CA PHE A 11 -49.64 -6.66 18.06
C PHE A 11 -48.84 -7.59 17.14
N CYS A 12 -49.17 -8.89 17.19
CA CYS A 12 -48.71 -9.88 16.24
C CYS A 12 -49.43 -9.60 14.91
N CYS A 13 -48.87 -8.68 14.12
CA CYS A 13 -49.17 -8.58 12.69
C CYS A 13 -48.21 -9.52 11.98
N GLN A 14 -48.65 -10.75 11.77
CA GLN A 14 -48.06 -11.66 10.80
C GLN A 14 -48.23 -11.05 9.40
N PHE A 15 -47.22 -10.31 8.96
CA PHE A 15 -46.94 -10.13 7.53
C PHE A 15 -45.80 -11.09 7.18
N THR A 16 -46.13 -12.36 6.95
CA THR A 16 -45.29 -13.22 6.13
C THR A 16 -45.57 -12.90 4.67
N LEU A 17 -44.96 -11.83 4.18
CA LEU A 17 -44.59 -11.74 2.77
C LEU A 17 -43.09 -12.04 2.72
N THR A 18 -42.74 -13.32 2.76
CA THR A 18 -41.48 -13.74 2.15
C THR A 18 -41.63 -13.47 0.66
N ALA A 19 -41.16 -12.31 0.19
CA ALA A 19 -40.74 -12.23 -1.20
C ALA A 19 -39.80 -13.43 -1.39
N ALA A 20 -40.09 -14.31 -2.35
CA ALA A 20 -39.17 -15.38 -2.66
C ALA A 20 -37.81 -14.72 -2.90
N GLU A 21 -36.81 -15.04 -2.08
CA GLU A 21 -35.46 -14.55 -2.31
C GLU A 21 -35.09 -14.93 -3.74
N HIS A 22 -34.63 -13.95 -4.51
CA HIS A 22 -34.24 -14.17 -5.89
C HIS A 22 -33.21 -15.31 -5.92
N LYS A 23 -33.33 -16.27 -6.84
CA LYS A 23 -32.51 -17.50 -6.83
C LYS A 23 -30.99 -17.24 -6.90
N LEU A 24 -30.62 -16.06 -7.42
CA LEU A 24 -29.24 -15.59 -7.52
C LEU A 24 -28.76 -14.82 -6.27
N ALA A 25 -29.65 -14.48 -5.35
CA ALA A 25 -29.31 -13.69 -4.16
C ALA A 25 -28.37 -14.48 -3.23
N GLY A 26 -27.45 -13.76 -2.60
CA GLY A 26 -26.44 -14.28 -1.70
C GLY A 26 -25.03 -14.17 -2.26
N ASP A 27 -24.13 -14.90 -1.63
CA ASP A 27 -22.71 -14.87 -1.90
C ASP A 27 -22.30 -16.14 -2.66
N TRP A 28 -21.52 -15.98 -3.72
CA TRP A 28 -21.09 -17.07 -4.59
C TRP A 28 -19.57 -17.04 -4.74
N VAL A 29 -18.90 -18.18 -4.59
CA VAL A 29 -17.46 -18.28 -4.82
C VAL A 29 -17.16 -19.12 -6.06
N GLY A 30 -16.35 -18.57 -6.95
CA GLY A 30 -15.70 -19.28 -8.05
C GLY A 30 -14.18 -19.14 -7.97
N LYS A 31 -13.49 -19.83 -8.87
CA LYS A 31 -12.05 -19.66 -9.08
C LYS A 31 -11.78 -19.27 -10.53
N ILE A 32 -10.95 -18.26 -10.74
CA ILE A 32 -10.37 -17.96 -12.05
C ILE A 32 -8.95 -18.49 -12.12
N THR A 33 -8.58 -19.01 -13.29
CA THR A 33 -7.20 -19.41 -13.57
C THR A 33 -6.51 -18.27 -14.31
N THR A 34 -5.54 -17.64 -13.66
CA THR A 34 -4.70 -16.61 -14.29
C THR A 34 -3.35 -17.21 -14.66
N PRO A 35 -2.56 -16.56 -15.52
CA PRO A 35 -1.14 -16.91 -15.71
C PRO A 35 -0.32 -16.92 -14.41
N MET A 36 -0.82 -16.27 -13.36
CA MET A 36 -0.18 -16.14 -12.05
C MET A 36 -0.66 -17.17 -11.01
N GLY A 37 -1.66 -18.01 -11.36
CA GLY A 37 -2.24 -19.02 -10.46
C GLY A 37 -3.77 -18.96 -10.39
N GLU A 38 -4.35 -19.77 -9.49
CA GLU A 38 -5.79 -19.72 -9.19
C GLU A 38 -6.10 -18.60 -8.20
N LEU A 39 -7.14 -17.81 -8.48
CA LEU A 39 -7.68 -16.79 -7.57
C LEU A 39 -9.15 -17.05 -7.32
N ARG A 40 -9.55 -16.98 -6.06
CA ARG A 40 -10.97 -17.00 -5.66
C ARG A 40 -11.59 -15.65 -5.94
N LEU A 41 -12.71 -15.67 -6.66
CA LEU A 41 -13.58 -14.54 -6.88
C LEU A 41 -14.88 -14.79 -6.14
N VAL A 42 -15.27 -13.87 -5.26
CA VAL A 42 -16.56 -13.89 -4.58
C VAL A 42 -17.47 -12.86 -5.23
N PHE A 43 -18.64 -13.30 -5.66
CA PHE A 43 -19.71 -12.47 -6.19
C PHE A 43 -20.81 -12.35 -5.15
N HIS A 44 -21.22 -11.11 -4.88
CA HIS A 44 -22.29 -10.82 -3.93
C HIS A 44 -23.47 -10.21 -4.66
N LEU A 45 -24.67 -10.69 -4.37
CA LEU A 45 -25.92 -10.11 -4.84
C LEU A 45 -26.92 -9.98 -3.69
N GLN A 46 -27.25 -8.75 -3.31
CA GLN A 46 -28.19 -8.47 -2.23
C GLN A 46 -29.23 -7.43 -2.64
N HIS A 47 -30.42 -7.53 -2.05
CA HIS A 47 -31.48 -6.53 -2.22
C HIS A 47 -31.64 -5.77 -0.90
N ASP A 48 -31.47 -4.45 -0.93
CA ASP A 48 -31.52 -3.62 0.29
C ASP A 48 -32.93 -3.12 0.66
N GLY A 49 -33.93 -3.53 -0.12
CA GLY A 49 -35.32 -3.12 0.01
C GLY A 49 -35.77 -2.11 -1.04
N GLN A 50 -34.84 -1.45 -1.74
CA GLN A 50 -35.13 -0.53 -2.85
C GLN A 50 -34.54 -1.03 -4.17
N GLU A 51 -33.29 -1.51 -4.17
CA GLU A 51 -32.60 -1.94 -5.37
C GLU A 51 -31.71 -3.16 -5.12
N TRP A 52 -31.36 -3.84 -6.22
CA TRP A 52 -30.34 -4.88 -6.20
C TRP A 52 -28.95 -4.26 -6.24
N LYS A 53 -28.07 -4.75 -5.38
CA LYS A 53 -26.66 -4.36 -5.29
C LYS A 53 -25.78 -5.56 -5.56
N ALA A 54 -24.76 -5.35 -6.38
CA ALA A 54 -23.76 -6.33 -6.73
C ALA A 54 -22.36 -5.80 -6.43
N TRP A 55 -21.49 -6.67 -5.92
CA TRP A 55 -20.07 -6.37 -5.78
C TRP A 55 -19.24 -7.65 -5.82
N PHE A 56 -17.93 -7.48 -5.94
CA PHE A 56 -16.97 -8.57 -5.94
C PHE A 56 -15.90 -8.40 -4.88
N ASP A 57 -15.49 -9.53 -4.32
CA ASP A 57 -14.30 -9.65 -3.49
C ASP A 57 -13.31 -10.60 -4.17
N SER A 58 -12.01 -10.35 -3.96
CA SER A 58 -10.93 -11.29 -4.24
C SER A 58 -10.21 -11.56 -2.93
N PRO A 59 -10.67 -12.54 -2.13
CA PRO A 59 -10.12 -12.81 -0.79
C PRO A 59 -8.63 -13.15 -0.81
N ASP A 60 -8.18 -13.78 -1.88
CA ASP A 60 -6.77 -14.13 -2.11
C ASP A 60 -5.91 -12.90 -2.37
N GLN A 61 -6.51 -11.81 -2.86
CA GLN A 61 -5.85 -10.53 -3.10
C GLN A 61 -6.09 -9.51 -1.98
N GLY A 62 -6.90 -9.86 -0.97
CA GLY A 62 -7.30 -8.93 0.10
C GLY A 62 -8.21 -7.79 -0.38
N VAL A 63 -8.75 -7.87 -1.60
CA VAL A 63 -9.63 -6.84 -2.18
C VAL A 63 -11.07 -7.20 -1.85
N ASN A 64 -11.83 -6.26 -1.31
CA ASN A 64 -13.25 -6.46 -0.98
C ASN A 64 -14.08 -5.26 -1.42
N GLY A 65 -15.35 -5.48 -1.72
CA GLY A 65 -16.35 -4.43 -1.94
C GLY A 65 -16.26 -3.74 -3.30
N ILE A 66 -15.74 -4.39 -4.35
CA ILE A 66 -15.67 -3.78 -5.69
C ILE A 66 -17.08 -3.70 -6.29
N LEU A 67 -17.71 -2.52 -6.19
CA LEU A 67 -19.08 -2.28 -6.64
C LEU A 67 -19.24 -2.55 -8.13
N ALA A 68 -20.27 -3.32 -8.49
CA ALA A 68 -20.61 -3.65 -9.86
C ALA A 68 -22.00 -3.11 -10.23
N ASN A 69 -22.08 -2.53 -11.42
CA ASN A 69 -23.32 -2.08 -12.02
C ASN A 69 -24.05 -3.29 -12.61
N ILE A 70 -25.29 -3.52 -12.19
CA ILE A 70 -26.12 -4.58 -12.76
C ILE A 70 -26.67 -4.11 -14.10
N ILE A 71 -26.28 -4.78 -15.18
CA ILE A 71 -26.75 -4.49 -16.55
C ILE A 71 -28.00 -5.31 -16.88
N THR A 72 -28.05 -6.54 -16.40
CA THR A 72 -29.20 -7.43 -16.57
C THR A 72 -29.31 -8.32 -15.35
N LEU A 73 -30.53 -8.46 -14.83
CA LEU A 73 -30.87 -9.41 -13.79
C LEU A 73 -32.25 -10.00 -14.11
N ASN A 74 -32.30 -11.31 -14.32
CA ASN A 74 -33.52 -12.09 -14.37
C ASN A 74 -33.36 -13.36 -13.51
N GLU A 75 -34.39 -14.20 -13.42
CA GLU A 75 -34.41 -15.32 -12.47
C GLU A 75 -33.18 -16.23 -12.52
N GLU A 76 -32.58 -16.40 -13.70
CA GLU A 76 -31.49 -17.34 -13.93
C GLU A 76 -30.21 -16.66 -14.41
N ASN A 77 -30.27 -15.42 -14.89
CA ASN A 77 -29.12 -14.76 -15.52
C ASN A 77 -28.81 -13.44 -14.85
N ILE A 78 -27.52 -13.18 -14.69
CA ILE A 78 -27.01 -11.88 -14.31
C ILE A 78 -25.86 -11.47 -15.23
N LYS A 79 -25.85 -10.18 -15.59
CA LYS A 79 -24.72 -9.51 -16.22
C LYS A 79 -24.41 -8.25 -15.44
N THR A 80 -23.15 -8.09 -15.05
CA THR A 80 -22.67 -6.88 -14.40
C THR A 80 -21.46 -6.31 -15.14
N GLU A 81 -21.27 -5.01 -14.96
CA GLU A 81 -20.06 -4.29 -15.35
C GLU A 81 -19.43 -3.69 -14.10
N THR A 82 -18.12 -3.77 -14.00
CA THR A 82 -17.34 -3.24 -12.88
C THR A 82 -16.37 -2.22 -13.47
N PRO A 83 -16.82 -0.97 -13.72
CA PRO A 83 -16.08 0.00 -14.52
C PRO A 83 -14.73 0.38 -13.90
N GLN A 84 -14.63 0.35 -12.56
CA GLN A 84 -13.41 0.76 -11.85
C GLN A 84 -12.19 -0.09 -12.24
N ILE A 85 -12.42 -1.34 -12.65
CA ILE A 85 -11.36 -2.28 -13.02
C ILE A 85 -11.50 -2.80 -14.45
N GLY A 86 -12.40 -2.20 -15.23
CA GLY A 86 -12.67 -2.59 -16.62
C GLY A 86 -13.11 -4.06 -16.76
N ALA A 87 -13.85 -4.58 -15.79
CA ALA A 87 -14.28 -5.97 -15.79
C ALA A 87 -15.77 -6.12 -16.13
N THR A 88 -16.11 -7.26 -16.73
CA THR A 88 -17.49 -7.68 -16.93
C THR A 88 -17.67 -9.08 -16.37
N PHE A 89 -18.85 -9.34 -15.83
CA PHE A 89 -19.22 -10.64 -15.29
C PHE A 89 -20.57 -11.03 -15.86
N GLN A 90 -20.66 -12.25 -16.37
CA GLN A 90 -21.91 -12.84 -16.83
C GLN A 90 -22.06 -14.22 -16.21
N ALA A 91 -23.22 -14.50 -15.62
CA ALA A 91 -23.49 -15.78 -15.01
C ALA A 91 -24.90 -16.28 -15.28
N THR A 92 -25.03 -17.60 -15.34
CA THR A 92 -26.29 -18.32 -15.50
C THR A 92 -26.40 -19.39 -14.41
N LEU A 93 -27.52 -19.42 -13.69
CA LEU A 93 -27.83 -20.43 -12.69
C LEU A 93 -28.20 -21.76 -13.38
N ILE A 94 -27.37 -22.77 -13.15
CA ILE A 94 -27.56 -24.12 -13.68
C ILE A 94 -27.35 -25.10 -12.52
N ASN A 95 -28.38 -25.87 -12.16
CA ASN A 95 -28.33 -26.88 -11.10
C ASN A 95 -27.76 -26.36 -9.76
N ALA A 96 -28.27 -25.21 -9.29
CA ALA A 96 -27.84 -24.55 -8.05
C ALA A 96 -26.37 -24.06 -8.03
N LYS A 97 -25.74 -23.95 -9.20
CA LYS A 97 -24.43 -23.31 -9.38
C LYS A 97 -24.54 -22.18 -10.38
N LEU A 98 -23.66 -21.18 -10.28
CA LEU A 98 -23.48 -20.21 -11.35
C LEU A 98 -22.44 -20.71 -12.33
N SER A 99 -22.82 -20.92 -13.60
CA SER A 99 -21.86 -20.99 -14.69
C SER A 99 -21.55 -19.56 -15.11
N ALA A 100 -20.34 -19.10 -14.82
CA ALA A 100 -19.95 -17.70 -14.92
C ALA A 100 -18.76 -17.48 -15.84
N THR A 101 -18.71 -16.30 -16.44
CA THR A 101 -17.58 -15.78 -17.22
C THR A 101 -17.19 -14.43 -16.65
N TRP A 102 -15.93 -14.32 -16.20
CA TRP A 102 -15.28 -13.07 -15.83
C TRP A 102 -14.38 -12.63 -16.96
N SER A 103 -14.58 -11.42 -17.48
CA SER A 103 -13.73 -10.85 -18.52
C SER A 103 -13.10 -9.56 -18.03
N GLN A 104 -11.78 -9.49 -18.02
CA GLN A 104 -11.01 -8.33 -17.58
C GLN A 104 -9.73 -8.22 -18.40
N ALA A 105 -9.41 -6.99 -18.83
CA ALA A 105 -8.22 -6.71 -19.65
C ALA A 105 -8.08 -7.64 -20.87
N GLY A 106 -9.19 -7.91 -21.57
CA GLY A 106 -9.21 -8.79 -22.76
C GLY A 106 -9.25 -10.29 -22.47
N ILE A 107 -9.02 -10.71 -21.23
CA ILE A 107 -8.96 -12.12 -20.85
C ILE A 107 -10.29 -12.57 -20.25
N ALA A 108 -10.95 -13.51 -20.92
CA ALA A 108 -12.16 -14.16 -20.43
C ALA A 108 -11.83 -15.47 -19.71
N ASN A 109 -12.27 -15.59 -18.46
CA ASN A 109 -12.14 -16.76 -17.62
C ASN A 109 -13.53 -17.31 -17.28
N THR A 110 -13.78 -18.56 -17.64
CA THR A 110 -15.00 -19.27 -17.24
C THR A 110 -14.77 -19.94 -15.90
N MET A 111 -15.78 -19.93 -15.03
CA MET A 111 -15.76 -20.60 -13.74
C MET A 111 -17.13 -21.15 -13.37
N GLU A 112 -17.17 -22.22 -12.57
CA GLU A 112 -18.36 -22.53 -11.79
C GLU A 112 -18.26 -21.82 -10.43
N MET A 113 -19.36 -21.23 -9.98
CA MET A 113 -19.48 -20.66 -8.65
C MET A 113 -20.47 -21.43 -7.79
N LEU A 114 -20.09 -21.64 -6.54
CA LEU A 114 -20.89 -22.31 -5.51
C LEU A 114 -21.42 -21.26 -4.54
N GLN A 115 -22.67 -21.42 -4.11
CA GLN A 115 -23.24 -20.56 -3.06
C GLN A 115 -22.49 -20.76 -1.75
N MET A 116 -22.22 -19.67 -1.05
CA MET A 116 -21.46 -19.66 0.20
C MET A 116 -22.39 -19.71 1.41
N GLU A 117 -22.06 -20.57 2.37
CA GLU A 117 -22.75 -20.63 3.67
C GLU A 117 -22.11 -19.68 4.71
N ALA A 118 -20.86 -19.26 4.47
CA ALA A 118 -20.11 -18.32 5.31
C ALA A 118 -19.07 -17.55 4.47
N PRO A 119 -18.68 -16.32 4.86
CA PRO A 119 -17.64 -15.55 4.18
C PRO A 119 -16.31 -16.30 4.12
N LEU A 120 -15.60 -16.20 2.99
CA LEU A 120 -14.25 -16.74 2.87
C LEU A 120 -13.27 -15.78 3.52
N ALA A 121 -12.56 -16.27 4.55
CA ALA A 121 -11.41 -15.55 5.06
C ALA A 121 -10.31 -15.51 4.00
N GLY A 122 -9.75 -14.32 3.76
CA GLY A 122 -8.45 -14.18 3.14
C GLY A 122 -7.36 -14.87 3.97
N PRO A 123 -6.13 -14.98 3.44
CA PRO A 123 -5.05 -15.65 4.16
C PRO A 123 -4.83 -15.01 5.54
N ASN A 124 -4.70 -15.85 6.57
CA ASN A 124 -4.61 -15.40 7.96
C ASN A 124 -3.46 -14.42 8.15
N ARG A 125 -3.72 -13.27 8.79
CA ARG A 125 -2.73 -12.23 9.12
C ARG A 125 -2.47 -12.24 10.64
N PRO A 126 -1.73 -13.21 11.18
CA PRO A 126 -1.59 -13.37 12.63
C PRO A 126 -0.83 -12.21 13.29
N GLN A 127 -0.04 -11.47 12.52
CA GLN A 127 0.73 -10.33 13.04
C GLN A 127 -0.11 -9.05 13.16
N THR A 128 -1.26 -8.94 12.49
CA THR A 128 -2.10 -7.75 12.61
C THR A 128 -2.54 -7.59 14.08
N PRO A 129 -2.15 -6.50 14.75
CA PRO A 129 -2.39 -6.35 16.18
C PRO A 129 -3.88 -6.30 16.50
N LYS A 130 -4.27 -6.93 17.63
CA LYS A 130 -5.67 -6.98 18.10
C LYS A 130 -5.73 -6.63 19.58
N ALA A 131 -6.80 -5.96 19.97
CA ALA A 131 -7.09 -5.69 21.38
C ALA A 131 -7.27 -6.99 22.19
N PRO A 132 -6.98 -6.99 23.50
CA PRO A 132 -6.44 -5.86 24.28
C PRO A 132 -4.95 -5.61 24.02
N TYR A 133 -4.58 -4.35 23.88
CA TYR A 133 -3.19 -3.92 23.68
C TYR A 133 -2.45 -3.81 25.02
N LYS A 134 -1.13 -4.02 25.01
CA LYS A 134 -0.23 -3.87 26.18
C LYS A 134 0.36 -2.46 26.31
N TYR A 135 -0.08 -1.54 25.46
CA TYR A 135 0.41 -0.19 25.36
C TYR A 135 -0.77 0.78 25.25
N ALA A 136 -0.52 2.05 25.55
CA ALA A 136 -1.50 3.11 25.38
C ALA A 136 -1.62 3.48 23.90
N ILE A 137 -2.85 3.79 23.49
CA ILE A 137 -3.18 4.29 22.15
C ILE A 137 -3.83 5.65 22.33
N GLU A 138 -3.32 6.64 21.60
CA GLU A 138 -3.84 7.99 21.58
C GLU A 138 -4.18 8.36 20.13
N GLU A 139 -5.43 8.74 19.89
CA GLU A 139 -5.86 9.34 18.63
C GLU A 139 -5.45 10.81 18.63
N VAL A 140 -4.64 11.20 17.64
CA VAL A 140 -4.01 12.51 17.59
C VAL A 140 -4.34 13.22 16.28
N SER A 141 -4.22 14.53 16.29
CA SER A 141 -4.28 15.33 15.07
C SER A 141 -3.39 16.55 15.17
N PHE A 142 -2.84 16.97 14.04
CA PHE A 142 -1.95 18.12 13.91
C PHE A 142 -2.21 18.84 12.60
N ILE A 143 -1.78 20.09 12.51
CA ILE A 143 -1.99 20.94 11.33
C ILE A 143 -0.69 21.04 10.55
N ASN A 144 -0.75 20.80 9.24
CA ASN A 144 0.27 21.33 8.33
C ASN A 144 -0.11 22.78 8.02
N GLU A 145 0.54 23.72 8.70
CA GLU A 145 0.27 25.15 8.59
C GLU A 145 0.50 25.70 7.17
N ASN A 146 1.40 25.10 6.38
CA ASN A 146 1.67 25.56 5.02
C ASN A 146 0.50 25.32 4.07
N ALA A 147 -0.24 24.22 4.28
CA ALA A 147 -1.38 23.83 3.47
C ALA A 147 -2.73 24.09 4.16
N ALA A 148 -2.71 24.53 5.43
CA ALA A 148 -3.89 24.66 6.29
C ALA A 148 -4.75 23.37 6.33
N ILE A 149 -4.11 22.20 6.26
CA ILE A 149 -4.79 20.91 6.34
C ILE A 149 -4.59 20.27 7.72
N LYS A 150 -5.64 19.60 8.20
CA LYS A 150 -5.58 18.77 9.39
C LYS A 150 -5.18 17.35 8.99
N LEU A 151 -4.11 16.85 9.61
CA LEU A 151 -3.67 15.47 9.52
C LEU A 151 -4.06 14.74 10.81
N VAL A 152 -4.45 13.47 10.66
CA VAL A 152 -4.94 12.63 11.76
C VAL A 152 -4.11 11.36 11.82
N GLY A 153 -3.80 10.91 13.04
CA GLY A 153 -3.00 9.72 13.24
C GLY A 153 -3.21 9.06 14.59
N THR A 154 -2.42 8.05 14.83
CA THR A 154 -2.40 7.28 16.08
C THR A 154 -1.00 7.32 16.66
N LEU A 155 -0.89 7.74 17.92
CA LEU A 155 0.32 7.66 18.71
C LEU A 155 0.21 6.49 19.69
N THR A 156 1.10 5.51 19.56
CA THR A 156 1.20 4.39 20.50
C THR A 156 2.35 4.64 21.48
N LYS A 157 2.14 4.37 22.77
CA LYS A 157 3.11 4.63 23.84
C LYS A 157 3.18 3.46 24.82
N PRO A 158 4.38 3.07 25.30
CA PRO A 158 4.50 2.11 26.38
C PRO A 158 3.65 2.53 27.58
N GLN A 159 2.86 1.62 28.15
CA GLN A 159 1.99 1.94 29.29
C GLN A 159 2.77 2.00 30.62
N THR A 160 3.90 1.31 30.68
CA THR A 160 4.77 1.20 31.86
C THR A 160 6.23 1.29 31.46
N GLY A 161 7.07 1.86 32.33
CA GLY A 161 8.50 2.03 32.08
C GLY A 161 8.82 3.32 31.32
N ASP A 162 10.12 3.61 31.20
CA ASP A 162 10.59 4.81 30.51
C ASP A 162 10.50 4.64 28.98
N ILE A 163 10.04 5.68 28.30
CA ILE A 163 10.00 5.73 26.83
C ILE A 163 11.42 6.00 26.33
N LYS A 164 11.97 5.09 25.54
CA LYS A 164 13.36 5.15 25.04
C LYS A 164 13.59 6.24 24.00
N GLY A 165 12.55 6.53 23.21
CA GLY A 165 12.60 7.42 22.06
C GLY A 165 11.25 7.53 21.39
N LYS A 166 11.10 8.50 20.49
CA LYS A 166 9.91 8.70 19.67
C LYS A 166 10.22 8.45 18.20
N ILE A 167 9.35 7.75 17.50
CA ILE A 167 9.56 7.32 16.11
C ILE A 167 8.36 7.75 15.27
N LEU A 168 8.62 8.35 14.10
CA LEU A 168 7.63 8.57 13.07
C LEU A 168 7.82 7.52 11.96
N LEU A 169 6.73 6.82 11.60
CA LEU A 169 6.69 5.96 10.41
C LEU A 169 6.29 6.79 9.19
N VAL A 170 7.01 6.64 8.08
CA VAL A 170 6.83 7.39 6.83
C VAL A 170 6.60 6.42 5.68
N SER A 171 5.41 6.50 5.09
CA SER A 171 4.87 5.56 4.09
C SER A 171 5.58 5.62 2.75
N GLY A 172 5.41 4.57 1.95
CA GLY A 172 5.88 4.50 0.58
C GLY A 172 4.95 5.25 -0.40
N SER A 173 5.12 5.01 -1.69
CA SER A 173 4.37 5.71 -2.74
C SER A 173 2.87 5.42 -2.70
N GLY A 174 2.10 6.41 -3.15
CA GLY A 174 0.64 6.35 -3.27
C GLY A 174 -0.07 6.75 -1.96
N PRO A 175 -1.39 7.00 -2.01
CA PRO A 175 -2.16 7.43 -0.85
C PRO A 175 -2.26 6.30 0.19
N GLN A 176 -1.69 6.49 1.39
CA GLN A 176 -1.70 5.48 2.46
C GLN A 176 -2.46 5.91 3.72
N ASP A 177 -3.18 4.95 4.32
CA ASP A 177 -3.71 5.09 5.67
C ASP A 177 -2.59 4.95 6.71
N ARG A 178 -2.86 5.33 7.97
CA ARG A 178 -1.89 5.21 9.06
C ARG A 178 -1.43 3.77 9.36
N ASP A 179 -2.10 2.77 8.83
CA ASP A 179 -1.73 1.37 8.99
C ASP A 179 -0.82 0.87 7.87
N SER A 180 -0.68 1.64 6.78
CA SER A 180 -0.04 1.22 5.52
C SER A 180 -0.61 -0.13 5.06
N ASP A 181 -1.93 -0.14 4.77
CA ASP A 181 -2.61 -1.32 4.23
C ASP A 181 -2.16 -1.63 2.79
N ILE A 182 -1.39 -2.70 2.65
CA ILE A 182 -0.92 -3.21 1.37
C ILE A 182 -1.48 -4.61 1.20
N LEU A 183 -2.54 -4.75 0.40
CA LEU A 183 -3.17 -6.05 0.08
C LEU A 183 -3.52 -6.86 1.34
N GLY A 184 -4.11 -6.19 2.34
CA GLY A 184 -4.53 -6.77 3.62
C GLY A 184 -3.42 -6.86 4.67
N HIS A 185 -2.20 -6.41 4.36
CA HIS A 185 -1.13 -6.26 5.34
C HIS A 185 -1.14 -4.87 5.95
N LYS A 186 -1.48 -4.76 7.24
CA LYS A 186 -1.33 -3.52 8.02
C LYS A 186 0.13 -3.28 8.41
N PHE A 187 0.98 -2.98 7.42
CA PHE A 187 2.44 -3.01 7.53
C PHE A 187 2.97 -2.15 8.68
N PHE A 188 2.54 -0.90 8.76
CA PHE A 188 2.96 0.03 9.82
C PHE A 188 2.28 -0.22 11.16
N HIS A 189 1.09 -0.82 11.18
CA HIS A 189 0.49 -1.26 12.43
C HIS A 189 1.35 -2.33 13.11
N VAL A 190 1.83 -3.32 12.35
CA VAL A 190 2.70 -4.39 12.87
C VAL A 190 4.03 -3.83 13.38
N ILE A 191 4.65 -2.89 12.63
CA ILE A 191 5.90 -2.25 13.06
C ILE A 191 5.67 -1.41 14.32
N ALA A 192 4.60 -0.62 14.38
CA ALA A 192 4.28 0.21 15.53
C ALA A 192 3.99 -0.62 16.78
N ASP A 193 3.19 -1.68 16.68
CA ASP A 193 2.94 -2.62 17.79
C ASP A 193 4.24 -3.21 18.32
N TYR A 194 5.10 -3.72 17.43
CA TYR A 194 6.35 -4.33 17.84
C TYR A 194 7.26 -3.31 18.55
N LEU A 195 7.52 -2.15 17.94
CA LEU A 195 8.41 -1.13 18.51
C LEU A 195 7.86 -0.52 19.80
N THR A 196 6.53 -0.37 19.90
CA THR A 196 5.92 0.11 21.14
C THR A 196 6.13 -0.87 22.28
N ASN A 197 6.00 -2.18 22.01
CA ASN A 197 6.33 -3.24 22.98
C ASN A 197 7.85 -3.31 23.28
N GLN A 198 8.71 -2.71 22.47
CA GLN A 198 10.15 -2.54 22.74
C GLN A 198 10.51 -1.25 23.49
N GLY A 199 9.52 -0.42 23.86
CA GLY A 199 9.72 0.78 24.67
C GLY A 199 9.76 2.11 23.90
N PHE A 200 9.32 2.13 22.64
CA PHE A 200 9.28 3.36 21.82
C PHE A 200 7.88 3.96 21.75
N ALA A 201 7.78 5.28 21.72
CA ALA A 201 6.56 5.95 21.27
C ALA A 201 6.55 5.99 19.74
N VAL A 202 5.47 5.56 19.09
CA VAL A 202 5.41 5.46 17.62
C VAL A 202 4.21 6.23 17.09
N LEU A 203 4.46 7.19 16.21
CA LEU A 203 3.43 7.90 15.46
C LEU A 203 3.32 7.34 14.05
N ARG A 204 2.07 7.15 13.63
CA ARG A 204 1.65 6.83 12.28
C ARG A 204 0.41 7.65 11.95
N TYR A 205 0.29 8.16 10.74
CA TYR A 205 -0.77 9.10 10.38
C TYR A 205 -1.35 8.79 9.00
N ASP A 206 -2.60 9.17 8.78
CA ASP A 206 -3.24 9.07 7.47
C ASP A 206 -2.66 10.19 6.60
N GLU A 207 -2.19 9.88 5.40
CA GLU A 207 -1.69 10.89 4.48
C GLU A 207 -2.80 11.86 4.06
N ARG A 208 -2.41 13.01 3.49
CA ARG A 208 -3.37 14.01 3.00
C ARG A 208 -4.44 13.40 2.10
N GLY A 209 -5.70 13.71 2.35
CA GLY A 209 -6.84 13.19 1.60
C GLY A 209 -7.14 11.70 1.82
N VAL A 210 -6.48 11.04 2.78
CA VAL A 210 -6.69 9.64 3.14
C VAL A 210 -7.26 9.53 4.55
N GLY A 211 -8.10 8.52 4.79
CA GLY A 211 -8.64 8.23 6.12
C GLY A 211 -9.38 9.44 6.70
N GLN A 212 -8.90 9.94 7.84
CA GLN A 212 -9.49 11.10 8.52
C GLN A 212 -8.74 12.41 8.26
N SER A 213 -7.64 12.36 7.51
CA SER A 213 -6.87 13.54 7.13
C SER A 213 -7.57 14.34 6.03
N GLY A 214 -7.51 15.66 6.12
CA GLY A 214 -7.97 16.56 5.07
C GLY A 214 -6.98 16.66 3.91
N GLY A 215 -7.33 17.45 2.89
CA GLY A 215 -6.51 17.67 1.70
C GLY A 215 -6.84 16.75 0.54
N ASP A 216 -5.99 16.75 -0.48
CA ASP A 216 -6.12 15.95 -1.71
C ASP A 216 -4.76 15.42 -2.13
N PHE A 217 -4.60 14.10 -2.13
CA PHE A 217 -3.36 13.43 -2.55
C PHE A 217 -3.13 13.52 -4.06
N SER A 218 -4.19 13.56 -4.87
CA SER A 218 -4.07 13.45 -6.34
C SER A 218 -3.31 14.61 -6.99
N GLN A 219 -3.25 15.75 -6.30
CA GLN A 219 -2.54 16.96 -6.74
C GLN A 219 -1.20 17.16 -6.01
N ALA A 220 -0.87 16.29 -5.05
CA ALA A 220 0.28 16.47 -4.19
C ALA A 220 1.60 16.31 -4.95
N HIS A 221 2.56 17.19 -4.64
CA HIS A 221 3.96 17.01 -4.99
C HIS A 221 4.73 16.27 -3.89
N PHE A 222 5.94 15.80 -4.19
CA PHE A 222 6.78 15.23 -3.14
C PHE A 222 7.06 16.24 -2.00
N GLN A 223 7.21 17.52 -2.33
CA GLN A 223 7.40 18.58 -1.34
C GLN A 223 6.19 18.77 -0.41
N ASP A 224 4.98 18.52 -0.90
CA ASP A 224 3.78 18.57 -0.09
C ASP A 224 3.79 17.49 1.00
N LEU A 225 4.15 16.26 0.62
CA LEU A 225 4.28 15.12 1.53
C LEU A 225 5.43 15.33 2.53
N GLN A 226 6.50 16.02 2.10
CA GLN A 226 7.57 16.44 3.00
C GLN A 226 7.03 17.36 4.10
N LEU A 227 6.26 18.39 3.74
CA LEU A 227 5.70 19.34 4.70
C LEU A 227 4.69 18.69 5.66
N ASP A 228 3.95 17.67 5.21
CA ASP A 228 3.08 16.86 6.08
C ASP A 228 3.91 16.08 7.11
N THR A 229 5.00 15.47 6.66
CA THR A 229 5.93 14.74 7.53
C THR A 229 6.62 15.69 8.53
N GLU A 230 7.00 16.89 8.11
CA GLU A 230 7.53 17.94 8.99
C GLU A 230 6.53 18.39 10.05
N ALA A 231 5.24 18.46 9.71
CA ALA A 231 4.17 18.76 10.67
C ALA A 231 4.04 17.64 11.72
N ALA A 232 4.12 16.37 11.30
CA ALA A 232 4.11 15.22 12.21
C ALA A 232 5.34 15.20 13.15
N ILE A 233 6.51 15.53 12.61
CA ILE A 233 7.75 15.72 13.38
C ILE A 233 7.59 16.82 14.43
N THR A 234 7.03 17.97 14.03
CA THR A 234 6.80 19.11 14.92
C THR A 234 5.82 18.74 16.03
N PHE A 235 4.76 18.00 15.71
CA PHE A 235 3.82 17.47 16.70
C PHE A 235 4.53 16.57 17.73
N LEU A 236 5.32 15.59 17.29
CA LEU A 236 6.11 14.74 18.19
C LEU A 236 7.11 15.52 19.04
N ASN A 237 7.71 16.57 18.47
CA ASN A 237 8.69 17.38 19.18
C ASN A 237 8.07 18.31 20.24
N ASN A 238 6.80 18.67 20.07
CA ASN A 238 6.06 19.50 21.03
C ASN A 238 5.19 18.68 22.00
N HIS A 239 5.06 17.37 21.79
CA HIS A 239 4.30 16.49 22.68
C HIS A 239 4.94 16.45 24.08
N ALA A 240 4.17 16.77 25.11
CA ALA A 240 4.69 17.07 26.46
C ALA A 240 5.55 15.93 27.06
N GLU A 241 5.15 14.68 26.86
CA GLU A 241 5.86 13.49 27.36
C GLU A 241 7.08 13.09 26.52
N LEU A 242 7.18 13.59 25.27
CA LEU A 242 8.14 13.09 24.28
C LEU A 242 9.17 14.13 23.84
N LYS A 243 8.95 15.41 24.14
CA LYS A 243 9.76 16.53 23.62
C LYS A 243 11.27 16.37 23.84
N ASP A 244 11.68 15.83 24.97
CA ASP A 244 13.10 15.69 25.35
C ASP A 244 13.71 14.32 24.97
N LEU A 245 12.92 13.46 24.30
CA LEU A 245 13.35 12.14 23.86
C LEU A 245 13.96 12.17 22.45
N PRO A 246 14.91 11.24 22.15
CA PRO A 246 15.46 11.10 20.81
C PRO A 246 14.38 10.85 19.76
N LEU A 247 14.45 11.55 18.62
CA LEU A 247 13.54 11.40 17.49
C LEU A 247 14.17 10.54 16.38
N GLY A 248 13.48 9.46 16.04
CA GLY A 248 13.78 8.62 14.89
C GLY A 248 12.75 8.74 13.77
N LEU A 249 13.18 8.54 12.53
CA LEU A 249 12.27 8.30 11.41
C LEU A 249 12.50 6.90 10.81
N ILE A 250 11.43 6.19 10.48
CA ILE A 250 11.50 4.92 9.74
C ILE A 250 10.69 5.08 8.47
N GLY A 251 11.36 4.98 7.32
CA GLY A 251 10.76 5.15 6.01
C GLY A 251 10.79 3.86 5.19
N HIS A 252 9.69 3.51 4.53
CA HIS A 252 9.62 2.39 3.59
C HIS A 252 9.49 2.89 2.14
N SER A 253 10.27 2.31 1.22
CA SER A 253 10.22 2.66 -0.21
C SER A 253 10.44 4.16 -0.44
N GLU A 254 9.49 4.89 -1.04
CA GLU A 254 9.51 6.37 -1.14
C GLU A 254 9.66 7.08 0.22
N GLY A 255 9.08 6.54 1.29
CA GLY A 255 9.30 7.04 2.63
C GLY A 255 10.75 6.91 3.07
N GLY A 256 11.46 5.89 2.59
CA GLY A 256 12.90 5.74 2.76
C GLY A 256 13.69 6.88 2.11
N PHE A 257 13.20 7.38 0.98
CA PHE A 257 13.71 8.61 0.37
C PHE A 257 13.43 9.83 1.27
N MET A 258 12.18 10.01 1.68
CA MET A 258 11.75 11.14 2.51
C MET A 258 12.59 11.26 3.79
N VAL A 259 12.78 10.16 4.54
CA VAL A 259 13.53 10.21 5.79
C VAL A 259 15.01 10.55 5.59
N GLY A 260 15.61 10.11 4.48
CA GLY A 260 16.98 10.47 4.13
C GLY A 260 17.14 11.95 3.82
N LYS A 261 16.20 12.52 3.07
CA LYS A 261 16.17 13.96 2.77
C LYS A 261 15.97 14.78 4.04
N LEU A 262 14.98 14.42 4.85
CA LEU A 262 14.69 15.12 6.11
C LEU A 262 15.87 15.06 7.08
N ALA A 263 16.57 13.92 7.20
CA ALA A 263 17.75 13.79 8.05
C ALA A 263 18.96 14.61 7.57
N SER A 264 19.01 15.00 6.29
CA SER A 264 19.99 15.95 5.76
C SER A 264 19.64 17.41 6.06
N GLU A 265 18.36 17.72 6.26
CA GLU A 265 17.82 19.09 6.31
C GLU A 265 17.43 19.53 7.72
N LEU A 266 17.01 18.59 8.58
CA LEU A 266 16.48 18.85 9.90
C LEU A 266 17.43 18.35 10.99
N PRO A 267 18.10 19.25 11.73
CA PRO A 267 19.02 18.87 12.81
C PRO A 267 18.38 18.18 14.01
N LEU A 268 17.05 18.16 14.07
CA LEU A 268 16.26 17.63 15.18
C LEU A 268 16.09 16.09 15.14
N ILE A 269 16.44 15.44 14.02
CA ILE A 269 16.37 13.99 13.86
C ILE A 269 17.65 13.39 14.45
N ASP A 270 17.52 12.37 15.30
CA ASP A 270 18.64 11.71 15.98
C ASP A 270 19.11 10.43 15.25
N PHE A 271 18.23 9.77 14.51
CA PHE A 271 18.55 8.56 13.73
C PHE A 271 17.48 8.27 12.66
N ILE A 272 17.84 7.47 11.65
CA ILE A 272 16.89 7.00 10.63
C ILE A 272 17.03 5.51 10.32
N VAL A 273 15.91 4.89 9.92
CA VAL A 273 15.86 3.56 9.31
C VAL A 273 15.26 3.69 7.91
N MET A 274 16.04 3.26 6.92
CA MET A 274 15.68 3.21 5.50
C MET A 274 15.34 1.77 5.14
N MET A 275 14.07 1.48 4.87
CA MET A 275 13.59 0.16 4.48
C MET A 275 13.28 0.15 2.98
N ALA A 276 14.02 -0.63 2.19
CA ALA A 276 13.88 -0.67 0.74
C ALA A 276 13.97 0.74 0.11
N ALA A 277 14.90 1.57 0.57
CA ALA A 277 15.03 2.95 0.12
C ALA A 277 15.83 3.06 -1.19
N PRO A 278 15.46 3.95 -2.11
CA PRO A 278 16.26 4.24 -3.29
C PRO A 278 17.65 4.79 -2.95
N GLY A 279 18.69 4.19 -3.54
CA GLY A 279 20.08 4.64 -3.45
C GLY A 279 20.66 5.11 -4.78
N ILE A 280 19.89 5.00 -5.88
CA ILE A 280 20.24 5.46 -7.22
C ILE A 280 19.24 6.50 -7.73
N ASP A 281 19.63 7.25 -8.76
CA ASP A 281 18.79 8.27 -9.39
C ASP A 281 17.44 7.68 -9.83
N GLY A 282 16.37 8.45 -9.64
CA GLY A 282 15.00 7.97 -9.79
C GLY A 282 14.65 7.51 -11.21
N ASP A 283 15.28 8.08 -12.22
CA ASP A 283 15.12 7.66 -13.62
C ASP A 283 15.64 6.23 -13.84
N LYS A 284 16.79 5.89 -13.24
CA LYS A 284 17.37 4.53 -13.26
C LYS A 284 16.54 3.58 -12.41
N LEU A 285 16.13 4.01 -11.21
CA LEU A 285 15.27 3.23 -10.32
C LEU A 285 14.00 2.77 -11.07
N PHE A 286 13.29 3.71 -11.69
CA PHE A 286 12.03 3.43 -12.38
C PHE A 286 12.21 2.42 -13.53
N LEU A 287 13.35 2.51 -14.24
CA LEU A 287 13.69 1.59 -15.32
C LEU A 287 14.07 0.20 -14.79
N GLU A 288 14.89 0.12 -13.74
CA GLU A 288 15.29 -1.14 -13.10
C GLU A 288 14.07 -1.89 -12.55
N GLN A 289 13.20 -1.19 -11.82
CA GLN A 289 11.94 -1.72 -11.30
C GLN A 289 11.08 -2.34 -12.41
N THR A 290 10.84 -1.57 -13.49
CA THR A 290 9.99 -2.04 -14.60
C THR A 290 10.57 -3.31 -15.23
N ALA A 291 11.87 -3.35 -15.52
CA ALA A 291 12.51 -4.50 -16.13
C ALA A 291 12.48 -5.73 -15.21
N ALA A 292 12.74 -5.54 -13.92
CA ALA A 292 12.76 -6.62 -12.94
C ALA A 292 11.39 -7.26 -12.74
N ILE A 293 10.32 -6.46 -12.61
CA ILE A 293 8.95 -6.98 -12.48
C ILE A 293 8.55 -7.77 -13.73
N LEU A 294 8.73 -7.20 -14.93
CA LEU A 294 8.36 -7.90 -16.17
C LEU A 294 9.15 -9.20 -16.35
N SER A 295 10.45 -9.18 -16.02
CA SER A 295 11.28 -10.39 -16.07
C SER A 295 10.79 -11.43 -15.07
N ALA A 296 10.48 -11.01 -13.84
CA ALA A 296 10.00 -11.90 -12.81
C ALA A 296 8.65 -12.50 -13.19
N GLU A 297 7.75 -11.75 -13.82
CA GLU A 297 6.44 -12.21 -14.31
C GLU A 297 6.53 -13.18 -15.49
N GLY A 298 7.70 -13.33 -16.10
CA GLY A 298 7.96 -14.32 -17.15
C GLY A 298 7.71 -13.80 -18.57
N TYR A 299 7.63 -12.48 -18.76
CA TYR A 299 7.55 -11.91 -20.10
C TYR A 299 8.80 -12.25 -20.92
N SER A 300 8.60 -12.42 -22.24
CA SER A 300 9.71 -12.73 -23.14
C SER A 300 10.72 -11.58 -23.20
N LYS A 301 12.00 -11.89 -23.45
CA LYS A 301 13.04 -10.87 -23.63
C LYS A 301 12.66 -9.83 -24.71
N SER A 302 12.06 -10.27 -25.81
CA SER A 302 11.63 -9.37 -26.89
C SER A 302 10.57 -8.37 -26.39
N TYR A 303 9.59 -8.85 -25.62
CA TYR A 303 8.57 -7.98 -25.02
C TYR A 303 9.20 -6.97 -24.07
N ILE A 304 10.10 -7.44 -23.19
CA ILE A 304 10.79 -6.58 -22.21
C ILE A 304 11.61 -5.50 -22.93
N ASP A 305 12.37 -5.87 -23.96
CA ASP A 305 13.20 -4.93 -24.72
C ASP A 305 12.34 -3.81 -25.36
N GLU A 306 11.19 -4.17 -25.93
CA GLU A 306 10.25 -3.24 -26.56
C GLU A 306 9.56 -2.35 -25.52
N ARG A 307 9.02 -2.94 -24.45
CA ARG A 307 8.35 -2.24 -23.33
C ARG A 307 9.30 -1.27 -22.64
N MET A 308 10.58 -1.64 -22.50
CA MET A 308 11.63 -0.76 -21.96
C MET A 308 12.03 0.35 -22.92
N GLY A 309 11.91 0.15 -24.24
CA GLY A 309 12.06 1.21 -25.24
C GLY A 309 11.01 2.31 -25.10
N ILE A 310 9.75 1.95 -24.83
CA ILE A 310 8.68 2.91 -24.52
C ILE A 310 8.94 3.56 -23.16
N GLN A 311 9.31 2.78 -22.14
CA GLN A 311 9.58 3.31 -20.79
C GLN A 311 10.68 4.36 -20.77
N ARG A 312 11.79 4.13 -21.49
CA ARG A 312 12.89 5.11 -21.59
C ARG A 312 12.44 6.43 -22.23
N ARG A 313 11.56 6.37 -23.24
CA ARG A 313 10.97 7.59 -23.84
C ARG A 313 10.08 8.32 -22.84
N ALA A 314 9.25 7.60 -22.08
CA ALA A 314 8.40 8.20 -21.06
C ALA A 314 9.22 8.90 -19.97
N VAL A 315 10.22 8.22 -19.41
CA VAL A 315 11.13 8.78 -18.38
C VAL A 315 11.84 10.02 -18.92
N LYS A 316 12.40 9.96 -20.14
CA LYS A 316 13.04 11.12 -20.78
C LYS A 316 12.09 12.31 -20.90
N LEU A 317 10.85 12.08 -21.35
CA LEU A 317 9.85 13.14 -21.47
C LEU A 317 9.52 13.78 -20.12
N LEU A 318 9.34 12.98 -19.07
CA LEU A 318 9.02 13.46 -17.72
C LEU A 318 10.16 14.29 -17.10
N LEU A 319 11.42 13.93 -17.41
CA LEU A 319 12.61 14.68 -17.01
C LEU A 319 12.72 16.02 -17.73
N THR A 320 12.55 16.06 -19.06
CA THR A 320 12.93 17.23 -19.87
C THR A 320 11.78 18.19 -20.16
N SER A 321 10.53 17.73 -20.11
CA SER A 321 9.37 18.52 -20.57
C SER A 321 8.66 19.20 -19.40
N PRO A 322 8.11 20.41 -19.55
CA PRO A 322 7.26 21.04 -18.54
C PRO A 322 5.94 20.27 -18.37
N PRO A 323 5.27 20.35 -17.19
CA PRO A 323 4.00 19.69 -16.93
C PRO A 323 2.85 20.47 -17.59
N ASN A 324 2.72 20.34 -18.90
CA ASN A 324 1.70 21.02 -19.69
C ASN A 324 0.90 20.03 -20.55
N ILE A 325 -0.10 20.55 -21.26
CA ILE A 325 -0.96 19.74 -22.13
C ILE A 325 -0.19 18.97 -23.21
N ASP A 326 0.92 19.52 -23.70
CA ASP A 326 1.76 18.85 -24.70
C ASP A 326 2.47 17.62 -24.13
N LEU A 327 2.93 17.69 -22.88
CA LEU A 327 3.46 16.52 -22.18
C LEU A 327 2.38 15.46 -22.03
N ILE A 328 1.18 15.84 -21.58
CA ILE A 328 0.06 14.90 -21.42
C ILE A 328 -0.30 14.22 -22.74
N ASN A 329 -0.34 14.96 -23.86
CA ASN A 329 -0.59 14.39 -25.18
C ASN A 329 0.49 13.42 -25.63
N GLN A 330 1.77 13.70 -25.34
CA GLN A 330 2.88 12.78 -25.66
C GLN A 330 2.84 11.52 -24.79
N ILE A 331 2.57 11.66 -23.48
CA ILE A 331 2.38 10.52 -22.58
C ILE A 331 1.16 9.69 -23.00
N LYS A 332 0.08 10.33 -23.49
CA LYS A 332 -1.07 9.63 -24.07
C LYS A 332 -0.69 8.77 -25.28
N GLY A 333 0.21 9.26 -26.12
CA GLY A 333 0.79 8.49 -27.23
C GLY A 333 1.54 7.26 -26.73
N LEU A 334 2.45 7.44 -25.77
CA LEU A 334 3.22 6.33 -25.19
C LEU A 334 2.34 5.33 -24.43
N ALA A 335 1.31 5.81 -23.73
CA ALA A 335 0.33 4.95 -23.04
C ALA A 335 -0.39 4.02 -24.02
N LYS A 336 -0.77 4.53 -25.20
CA LYS A 336 -1.34 3.70 -26.27
C LYS A 336 -0.34 2.65 -26.77
N GLU A 337 0.92 3.02 -26.95
CA GLU A 337 1.97 2.06 -27.32
C GLU A 337 2.12 0.96 -26.25
N MET A 338 2.18 1.34 -24.96
CA MET A 338 2.27 0.37 -23.85
C MET A 338 1.09 -0.60 -23.84
N LEU A 339 -0.14 -0.08 -23.89
CA LEU A 339 -1.35 -0.90 -23.88
C LEU A 339 -1.46 -1.78 -25.13
N SER A 340 -1.01 -1.29 -26.29
CA SER A 340 -0.99 -2.07 -27.52
C SER A 340 -0.08 -3.30 -27.42
N LEU A 341 1.05 -3.19 -26.70
CA LEU A 341 1.92 -4.34 -26.46
C LEU A 341 1.29 -5.36 -25.53
N GLU A 342 0.49 -4.91 -24.56
CA GLU A 342 -0.07 -5.75 -23.51
C GLU A 342 -1.33 -6.50 -23.94
N VAL A 343 -2.29 -5.81 -24.58
CA VAL A 343 -3.61 -6.37 -24.93
C VAL A 343 -3.92 -6.34 -26.44
N GLY A 344 -3.00 -5.83 -27.28
CA GLY A 344 -3.25 -5.63 -28.71
C GLY A 344 -4.14 -4.41 -29.02
N HIS A 345 -4.10 -3.91 -30.26
CA HIS A 345 -4.73 -2.62 -30.62
C HIS A 345 -6.26 -2.57 -30.51
N ASN A 346 -6.96 -3.71 -30.60
CA ASN A 346 -8.43 -3.75 -30.72
C ASN A 346 -9.17 -3.69 -29.37
N GLU A 347 -8.44 -3.64 -28.25
CA GLU A 347 -9.00 -3.74 -26.89
C GLU A 347 -8.67 -2.51 -26.01
N ILE A 348 -8.08 -1.47 -26.60
CA ILE A 348 -7.64 -0.28 -25.86
C ILE A 348 -8.80 0.71 -25.72
N THR A 349 -9.27 0.88 -24.49
CA THR A 349 -10.31 1.89 -24.16
C THR A 349 -9.69 3.25 -23.83
N ASP A 350 -10.46 4.32 -24.01
CA ASP A 350 -10.03 5.66 -23.59
C ASP A 350 -9.78 5.75 -22.07
N GLU A 351 -10.52 4.98 -21.26
CA GLU A 351 -10.32 4.93 -19.81
C GLU A 351 -9.01 4.23 -19.44
N ALA A 352 -8.66 3.13 -20.12
CA ALA A 352 -7.37 2.46 -19.92
C ALA A 352 -6.20 3.40 -20.22
N ILE A 353 -6.30 4.17 -21.32
CA ILE A 353 -5.30 5.18 -21.68
C ILE A 353 -5.24 6.27 -20.59
N LYS A 354 -6.40 6.77 -20.15
CA LYS A 354 -6.48 7.81 -19.12
C LYS A 354 -5.85 7.36 -17.80
N ASN A 355 -6.04 6.09 -17.40
CA ASN A 355 -5.45 5.52 -16.19
C ASN A 355 -3.91 5.45 -16.28
N VAL A 356 -3.38 4.96 -17.41
CA VAL A 356 -1.93 4.93 -17.63
C VAL A 356 -1.34 6.35 -17.65
N VAL A 357 -2.04 7.31 -18.29
CA VAL A 357 -1.63 8.73 -18.29
C VAL A 357 -1.64 9.30 -16.88
N ALA A 358 -2.71 9.09 -16.11
CA ALA A 358 -2.82 9.58 -14.75
C ALA A 358 -1.71 9.04 -13.84
N MET A 359 -1.36 7.76 -13.99
CA MET A 359 -0.26 7.14 -13.26
C MET A 359 1.10 7.74 -13.66
N LEU A 360 1.44 7.73 -14.96
CA LEU A 360 2.76 8.15 -15.45
C LEU A 360 3.00 9.66 -15.33
N ALA A 361 1.96 10.47 -15.48
CA ALA A 361 2.06 11.93 -15.46
C ALA A 361 1.72 12.53 -14.09
N SER A 362 1.55 11.71 -13.05
CA SER A 362 1.35 12.20 -11.69
C SER A 362 2.55 13.01 -11.21
N ASN A 363 2.28 14.01 -10.37
CA ASN A 363 3.30 14.88 -9.78
C ASN A 363 4.32 14.08 -8.99
N THR A 364 3.87 13.15 -8.15
CA THR A 364 4.73 12.27 -7.34
C THR A 364 5.67 11.43 -8.20
N ILE A 365 5.18 10.75 -9.25
CA ILE A 365 6.06 9.95 -10.13
C ILE A 365 7.11 10.82 -10.82
N ARG A 366 6.72 12.03 -11.25
CA ARG A 366 7.67 12.95 -11.87
C ARG A 366 8.72 13.44 -10.89
N ASP A 367 8.35 13.68 -9.64
CA ASP A 367 9.27 14.09 -8.58
C ASP A 367 10.22 12.94 -8.20
N ILE A 368 9.73 11.69 -8.10
CA ILE A 368 10.55 10.49 -7.91
C ILE A 368 11.56 10.35 -9.06
N ILE A 369 11.13 10.44 -10.32
CA ILE A 369 12.03 10.28 -11.47
C ILE A 369 13.17 11.32 -11.46
N LYS A 370 12.88 12.54 -10.98
CA LYS A 370 13.87 13.63 -10.86
C LYS A 370 14.73 13.53 -9.61
N PHE A 371 14.44 12.57 -8.74
CA PHE A 371 15.10 12.49 -7.47
C PHE A 371 16.54 11.97 -7.58
N GLU A 372 17.46 12.63 -6.89
CA GLU A 372 18.90 12.34 -6.89
C GLU A 372 19.39 12.05 -5.45
N PRO A 373 19.45 10.77 -5.03
CA PRO A 373 19.87 10.38 -3.68
C PRO A 373 21.21 10.97 -3.25
N GLU A 374 22.21 10.99 -4.15
CA GLU A 374 23.54 11.51 -3.84
C GLU A 374 23.51 12.98 -3.43
N HIS A 375 22.58 13.78 -3.98
CA HIS A 375 22.40 15.17 -3.58
C HIS A 375 21.64 15.29 -2.26
N ALA A 376 20.52 14.58 -2.11
CA ALA A 376 19.63 14.78 -0.97
C ALA A 376 20.11 14.12 0.33
N TYR A 377 20.94 13.08 0.24
CA TYR A 377 21.47 12.38 1.42
C TYR A 377 22.86 12.86 1.83
N LYS A 378 23.48 13.79 1.09
CA LYS A 378 24.89 14.20 1.29
C LYS A 378 25.20 14.71 2.70
N ASN A 379 24.18 15.28 3.37
CA ASN A 379 24.33 15.94 4.66
C ASN A 379 23.86 15.07 5.83
N ILE A 380 23.44 13.82 5.60
CA ILE A 380 23.09 12.91 6.69
C ILE A 380 24.33 12.76 7.60
N ASN A 381 24.10 13.06 8.88
CA ASN A 381 25.11 13.05 9.94
C ASN A 381 24.68 12.22 11.16
N VAL A 382 23.58 11.48 11.03
CA VAL A 382 22.98 10.66 12.09
C VAL A 382 23.18 9.18 11.82
N PRO A 383 23.19 8.31 12.86
CA PRO A 383 23.13 6.87 12.66
C PRO A 383 21.99 6.47 11.72
N THR A 384 22.32 5.65 10.73
CA THR A 384 21.43 5.21 9.66
C THR A 384 21.47 3.69 9.53
N LEU A 385 20.31 3.05 9.61
CA LEU A 385 20.12 1.64 9.27
C LEU A 385 19.49 1.54 7.88
N ALA A 386 20.17 0.93 6.92
CA ALA A 386 19.64 0.68 5.58
C ALA A 386 19.37 -0.81 5.38
N LEU A 387 18.11 -1.17 5.15
CA LEU A 387 17.64 -2.54 5.00
C LEU A 387 17.18 -2.78 3.56
N TYR A 388 17.64 -3.88 2.98
CA TYR A 388 17.30 -4.31 1.61
C TYR A 388 16.93 -5.78 1.56
N ALA A 389 16.14 -6.17 0.58
CA ALA A 389 15.68 -7.55 0.41
C ALA A 389 16.12 -8.10 -0.96
N GLU A 390 16.71 -9.29 -0.99
CA GLU A 390 17.36 -9.88 -2.18
C GLU A 390 16.40 -10.04 -3.37
N LEU A 391 15.13 -10.36 -3.09
CA LEU A 391 14.09 -10.55 -4.10
C LEU A 391 13.14 -9.33 -4.15
N ASP A 392 13.62 -8.15 -3.76
CA ASP A 392 12.92 -6.90 -4.01
C ASP A 392 13.01 -6.53 -5.50
N LEU A 393 11.86 -6.52 -6.17
CA LEU A 393 11.73 -6.15 -7.59
C LEU A 393 11.34 -4.68 -7.79
N GLN A 394 11.01 -3.96 -6.70
CA GLN A 394 10.63 -2.56 -6.74
C GLN A 394 11.84 -1.67 -6.46
N VAL A 395 12.67 -2.06 -5.50
CA VAL A 395 13.93 -1.40 -5.16
C VAL A 395 15.02 -2.45 -5.09
N LEU A 396 15.64 -2.74 -6.25
CA LEU A 396 16.64 -3.80 -6.39
C LEU A 396 17.77 -3.59 -5.38
N ALA A 397 17.98 -4.61 -4.53
CA ALA A 397 18.89 -4.50 -3.41
C ALA A 397 20.32 -4.15 -3.82
N ASP A 398 20.86 -4.77 -4.86
CA ASP A 398 22.28 -4.62 -5.21
C ASP A 398 22.61 -3.21 -5.69
N SER A 399 21.84 -2.63 -6.61
CA SER A 399 22.07 -1.29 -7.13
C SER A 399 21.82 -0.22 -6.05
N ASN A 400 20.73 -0.34 -5.31
CA ASN A 400 20.33 0.66 -4.32
C ASN A 400 21.20 0.61 -3.06
N MET A 401 21.52 -0.57 -2.53
CA MET A 401 22.43 -0.70 -1.39
C MET A 401 23.81 -0.16 -1.72
N THR A 402 24.35 -0.48 -2.91
CA THR A 402 25.63 0.07 -3.37
C THR A 402 25.60 1.59 -3.46
N GLY A 403 24.48 2.16 -3.95
CA GLY A 403 24.26 3.59 -4.00
C GLY A 403 24.30 4.25 -2.62
N ILE A 404 23.59 3.70 -1.63
CA ILE A 404 23.65 4.18 -0.24
C ILE A 404 25.06 4.04 0.35
N GLU A 405 25.73 2.89 0.17
CA GLU A 405 27.10 2.70 0.65
C GLU A 405 28.07 3.73 0.07
N LYS A 406 27.92 4.07 -1.22
CA LYS A 406 28.69 5.14 -1.88
C LYS A 406 28.46 6.49 -1.21
N ILE A 407 27.21 6.85 -0.91
CA ILE A 407 26.84 8.11 -0.25
C ILE A 407 27.49 8.20 1.14
N PHE A 408 27.51 7.11 1.89
CA PHE A 408 28.12 7.05 3.23
C PHE A 408 29.63 6.73 3.21
N SER A 409 30.28 6.61 2.05
CA SER A 409 31.69 6.22 1.94
C SER A 409 32.65 7.12 2.74
N LYS A 410 32.32 8.40 2.91
CA LYS A 410 33.09 9.37 3.73
C LYS A 410 32.74 9.33 5.23
N LYS A 411 31.63 8.68 5.60
CA LYS A 411 31.12 8.56 6.97
C LYS A 411 30.65 7.12 7.27
N PRO A 412 31.46 6.08 7.01
CA PRO A 412 31.00 4.69 7.04
C PRO A 412 30.54 4.23 8.43
N LYS A 413 31.01 4.89 9.49
CA LYS A 413 30.58 4.61 10.88
C LYS A 413 29.12 4.97 11.16
N LEU A 414 28.51 5.83 10.33
CA LEU A 414 27.10 6.20 10.47
C LEU A 414 26.16 5.20 9.80
N LEU A 415 26.66 4.36 8.88
CA LEU A 415 25.83 3.42 8.14
C LEU A 415 25.94 2.02 8.71
N THR A 416 24.80 1.40 8.98
CA THR A 416 24.64 -0.05 9.09
C THR A 416 23.76 -0.50 7.92
N ALA A 417 24.31 -1.25 6.97
CA ALA A 417 23.54 -1.77 5.84
C ALA A 417 23.37 -3.28 5.95
N LYS A 418 22.16 -3.79 5.66
CA LYS A 418 21.84 -5.23 5.72
C LYS A 418 20.94 -5.64 4.57
N LYS A 419 21.31 -6.73 3.90
CA LYS A 419 20.50 -7.40 2.86
C LYS A 419 19.94 -8.71 3.38
N TYR A 420 18.64 -8.94 3.22
CA TYR A 420 17.94 -10.16 3.61
C TYR A 420 17.77 -11.10 2.42
N LYS A 421 18.21 -12.34 2.57
CA LYS A 421 18.11 -13.39 1.54
C LYS A 421 16.66 -13.89 1.42
N GLN A 422 16.19 -14.14 0.20
CA GLN A 422 14.84 -14.67 -0.09
C GLN A 422 13.67 -13.83 0.45
N PHE A 423 13.84 -12.52 0.60
CA PHE A 423 12.77 -11.63 1.06
C PHE A 423 12.34 -10.71 -0.09
N ASN A 424 11.05 -10.34 -0.13
CA ASN A 424 10.49 -9.37 -1.07
C ASN A 424 10.54 -7.92 -0.54
N HIS A 425 9.94 -6.99 -1.29
CA HIS A 425 9.86 -5.55 -0.96
C HIS A 425 9.24 -5.22 0.42
N LEU A 426 8.33 -6.06 0.91
CA LEU A 426 7.71 -5.92 2.24
C LEU A 426 8.50 -6.67 3.33
N PHE A 427 9.72 -7.15 3.00
CA PHE A 427 10.56 -7.96 3.87
C PHE A 427 9.86 -9.26 4.34
N GLN A 428 9.05 -9.84 3.46
CA GLN A 428 8.41 -11.13 3.67
C GLN A 428 9.24 -12.24 2.98
N PRO A 429 9.39 -13.43 3.59
CA PRO A 429 9.92 -14.60 2.91
C PRO A 429 9.11 -14.92 1.67
N THR A 430 9.80 -15.14 0.57
CA THR A 430 9.20 -15.19 -0.77
C THR A 430 10.05 -16.12 -1.65
N GLU A 431 9.45 -16.69 -2.69
CA GLU A 431 10.20 -17.48 -3.68
C GLU A 431 10.63 -16.64 -4.87
N THR A 432 9.76 -15.74 -5.34
CA THR A 432 10.01 -14.97 -6.57
C THR A 432 10.13 -13.46 -6.33
N GLY A 433 9.49 -12.93 -5.29
CA GLY A 433 9.50 -11.50 -4.98
C GLY A 433 8.45 -10.69 -5.73
N ARG A 434 7.63 -11.35 -6.55
CA ARG A 434 6.56 -10.72 -7.32
C ARG A 434 5.56 -10.01 -6.40
N PRO A 435 5.11 -8.79 -6.75
CA PRO A 435 4.05 -8.10 -6.01
C PRO A 435 2.76 -8.92 -5.83
N SER A 436 2.44 -9.79 -6.80
CA SER A 436 1.29 -10.69 -6.70
C SER A 436 1.37 -11.70 -5.56
N GLU A 437 2.57 -12.03 -5.04
CA GLU A 437 2.72 -12.94 -3.91
C GLU A 437 2.26 -12.32 -2.60
N TYR A 438 2.28 -10.97 -2.48
CA TYR A 438 2.08 -10.28 -1.19
C TYR A 438 0.76 -10.68 -0.56
N ALA A 439 -0.32 -10.62 -1.34
CA ALA A 439 -1.65 -10.95 -0.84
C ALA A 439 -1.80 -12.43 -0.42
N MET A 440 -0.97 -13.34 -0.94
CA MET A 440 -1.00 -14.76 -0.57
C MET A 440 -0.20 -15.05 0.71
N ILE A 441 0.77 -14.19 1.04
CA ILE A 441 1.67 -14.41 2.17
C ILE A 441 0.95 -14.05 3.48
N SER A 442 0.98 -14.94 4.47
CA SER A 442 0.33 -14.70 5.77
C SER A 442 1.08 -13.68 6.64
N GLN A 443 2.41 -13.63 6.50
CA GLN A 443 3.29 -12.80 7.31
C GLN A 443 3.37 -11.38 6.73
N THR A 444 3.05 -10.36 7.50
CA THR A 444 3.17 -8.95 7.10
C THR A 444 4.62 -8.49 6.97
N ILE A 445 5.48 -8.86 7.90
CA ILE A 445 6.91 -8.56 7.88
C ILE A 445 7.66 -9.63 8.68
N SER A 446 8.87 -10.00 8.25
CA SER A 446 9.68 -10.97 9.00
C SER A 446 10.01 -10.51 10.41
N PRO A 447 9.74 -11.33 11.45
CA PRO A 447 10.16 -11.03 12.82
C PRO A 447 11.66 -10.79 12.96
N ILE A 448 12.48 -11.38 12.09
CA ILE A 448 13.94 -11.14 12.08
C ILE A 448 14.25 -9.68 11.75
N VAL A 449 13.51 -9.09 10.81
CA VAL A 449 13.69 -7.68 10.40
C VAL A 449 13.29 -6.76 11.55
N LEU A 450 12.14 -7.02 12.19
CA LEU A 450 11.71 -6.29 13.38
C LEU A 450 12.74 -6.36 14.52
N GLN A 451 13.29 -7.55 14.78
CA GLN A 451 14.31 -7.76 15.80
C GLN A 451 15.62 -7.04 15.49
N ASP A 452 16.05 -7.04 14.23
CA ASP A 452 17.25 -6.31 13.81
C ASP A 452 17.09 -4.80 14.00
N ILE A 453 15.91 -4.25 13.66
CA ILE A 453 15.59 -2.84 13.89
C ILE A 453 15.68 -2.53 15.39
N SER A 454 14.99 -3.27 16.26
CA SER A 454 15.01 -2.99 17.69
C SER A 454 16.41 -3.15 18.32
N ASN A 455 17.16 -4.18 17.91
CA ASN A 455 18.53 -4.38 18.39
C ASN A 455 19.45 -3.25 17.98
N TRP A 456 19.30 -2.76 16.75
CA TRP A 456 20.07 -1.62 16.26
C TRP A 456 19.71 -0.33 17.02
N LEU A 457 18.42 -0.07 17.23
CA LEU A 457 17.94 1.07 18.01
C LEU A 457 18.49 1.06 19.44
N ASP A 458 18.42 -0.07 20.14
CA ASP A 458 18.96 -0.20 21.50
C ASP A 458 20.47 0.09 21.53
N LYS A 459 21.22 -0.41 20.54
CA LYS A 459 22.66 -0.17 20.44
C LYS A 459 23.01 1.31 20.27
N ILE A 460 22.30 2.04 19.40
CA ILE A 460 22.62 3.45 19.15
C ILE A 460 22.22 4.37 20.30
N LEU A 461 21.12 4.05 21.00
CA LEU A 461 20.65 4.84 22.15
C LEU A 461 21.54 4.65 23.38
N ILE A 462 22.03 3.44 23.62
CA ILE A 462 23.05 3.19 24.64
C ILE A 462 24.32 3.99 24.33
N ALA A 463 24.81 3.93 23.08
CA ALA A 463 26.02 4.66 22.70
C ALA A 463 25.87 6.19 22.84
N GLY A 464 24.70 6.75 22.51
CA GLY A 464 24.41 8.18 22.66
C GLY A 464 24.30 8.62 24.12
N SER A 465 23.81 7.76 25.01
CA SER A 465 23.71 8.05 26.45
C SER A 465 25.07 8.11 27.18
N VAL A 466 26.12 7.50 26.61
CA VAL A 466 27.49 7.50 27.19
C VAL A 466 28.30 8.74 26.76
N GLN A 467 27.82 9.50 25.76
CA GLN A 467 28.50 10.68 25.22
C GLN A 467 27.90 12.03 25.65
N LYS A 468 26.71 12.03 26.27
CA LYS A 468 26.13 13.20 26.95
C LYS A 468 26.50 13.15 28.43
#